data_AF-A0A4E0RDV3-F1
#
_entry.id   AF-A0A4E0RDV3-F1
#
_cell.length_a   1.000
_cell.length_b   1.000
_cell.length_c   1.000
_cell.angle_alpha   90.00
_cell.angle_beta   90.00
_cell.angle_gamma   90.00
#
_symmetry.space_group_name_H-M   'P 1'
#
loop_
_entity.id
_entity.type
_entity.pdbx_description
1 polymer ?
#
loop_
_entity_poly.entity_id
_entity_poly.type
_entity_poly.pdbx_seq_one_letter_code
_entity_poly.pdbx_strand_id
1 'polypeptide(L)'
;MSIDEARPKEVPNIDLNNFDDPGFVGSRYVLTSPRSLEACANMNIKPVDLLPKSKEEFQREHRNFGKKKIETLFGFFEKERREKLLKARLERIRLIKQEDPRNAVSFQQRLTHPNGLSFERSNSQPSKPSFSPRRNSAILNKLSPKDVKRIKLAEERYRMGCPRMRNSAPNQRLVVTGRQSRPQSSTARFTVGRKTNLPNAPKGDNPNKRSSKQKDCVSPILKRDILTQQYGSDCSLVKESEYWLRRQAQESIYNEEIDQMKQSLEEKEKQTEINREEQLKERQRQLVNSHTERERKLRQARERRKELEQMLENYRRELQETREQTQREARERALCRQSVEKRRLIEEHRQREQQFRKNYKQVQRREEEWRKMAEMIQKQKQENIERFLEDREARIQESRNLALQAERLREDMLRAYNLDSFDKKVQRVALINELGLGGAN
;
A
#
# COMPACT_ATOMS: atom_id res chain seq x y z
N MET A 1 -8.53 64.60 -9.53
CA MET A 1 -8.82 63.32 -8.84
C MET A 1 -8.45 62.21 -9.81
N SER A 2 -7.31 61.56 -9.57
CA SER A 2 -6.73 60.58 -10.48
C SER A 2 -7.58 59.31 -10.48
N ILE A 3 -8.03 58.93 -11.67
CA ILE A 3 -8.67 57.65 -11.97
C ILE A 3 -7.52 56.67 -12.16
N ASP A 4 -7.14 55.94 -11.11
CA ASP A 4 -6.19 54.84 -11.24
C ASP A 4 -6.86 53.70 -12.00
N GLU A 5 -6.45 53.54 -13.26
CA GLU A 5 -6.73 52.39 -14.11
C GLU A 5 -6.37 51.08 -13.36
N ALA A 6 -7.40 50.36 -12.94
CA ALA A 6 -7.27 49.04 -12.36
C ALA A 6 -6.72 48.08 -13.40
N ARG A 7 -5.40 47.84 -13.39
CA ARG A 7 -4.76 46.71 -14.08
C ARG A 7 -5.60 45.44 -13.80
N PRO A 8 -5.95 44.64 -14.82
CA PRO A 8 -6.67 43.39 -14.60
C PRO A 8 -5.82 42.54 -13.66
N LYS A 9 -6.32 42.29 -12.45
CA LYS A 9 -5.66 41.41 -11.47
C LYS A 9 -5.53 40.04 -12.14
N GLU A 10 -4.30 39.62 -12.44
CA GLU A 10 -4.02 38.30 -13.00
C GLU A 10 -4.69 37.25 -12.11
N VAL A 11 -5.52 36.40 -12.72
CA VAL A 11 -6.23 35.35 -11.99
C VAL A 11 -5.17 34.38 -11.46
N PRO A 12 -5.06 34.19 -10.13
CA PRO A 12 -4.05 33.31 -9.57
C PRO A 12 -4.23 31.88 -10.10
N ASN A 13 -3.15 31.20 -10.47
CA ASN A 13 -3.22 29.80 -10.94
C ASN A 13 -3.30 28.83 -9.75
N ILE A 14 -4.53 28.47 -9.38
CA ILE A 14 -4.88 27.63 -8.24
C ILE A 14 -5.36 26.28 -8.78
N ASP A 15 -4.77 25.22 -8.27
CA ASP A 15 -4.81 23.88 -8.79
C ASP A 15 -4.87 22.85 -7.63
N LEU A 16 -5.21 21.59 -7.93
CA LEU A 16 -5.40 20.54 -6.90
C LEU A 16 -4.18 20.24 -6.01
N ASN A 17 -2.98 20.74 -6.34
CA ASN A 17 -1.75 20.53 -5.58
C ASN A 17 -1.34 21.74 -4.75
N ASN A 18 -1.77 22.96 -5.12
CA ASN A 18 -1.38 24.20 -4.44
C ASN A 18 -2.57 24.97 -3.82
N PHE A 19 -3.82 24.52 -3.96
CA PHE A 19 -4.98 25.24 -3.41
C PHE A 19 -5.03 25.35 -1.88
N ASP A 20 -4.30 24.50 -1.16
CA ASP A 20 -4.17 24.56 0.31
C ASP A 20 -3.03 25.52 0.75
N ASP A 21 -2.31 26.17 -0.17
CA ASP A 21 -1.19 27.06 0.18
C ASP A 21 -1.69 28.33 0.90
N PRO A 22 -0.99 28.80 1.96
CA PRO A 22 -1.38 30.00 2.72
C PRO A 22 -1.57 31.26 1.87
N GLY A 23 -0.90 31.34 0.72
CA GLY A 23 -1.02 32.44 -0.24
C GLY A 23 -2.40 32.57 -0.89
N PHE A 24 -3.25 31.53 -0.83
CA PHE A 24 -4.58 31.52 -1.46
C PHE A 24 -5.75 31.49 -0.47
N VAL A 25 -5.49 31.55 0.85
CA VAL A 25 -6.52 31.44 1.92
C VAL A 25 -7.57 32.58 1.90
N GLY A 26 -7.32 33.67 1.16
CA GLY A 26 -8.29 34.76 0.93
C GLY A 26 -8.69 34.95 -0.54
N SER A 27 -8.36 33.99 -1.42
CA SER A 27 -8.70 34.06 -2.84
C SER A 27 -10.22 33.94 -3.05
N ARG A 28 -10.76 34.71 -4.01
CA ARG A 28 -12.16 34.57 -4.45
C ARG A 28 -12.43 33.23 -5.14
N TYR A 29 -11.40 32.61 -5.70
CA TYR A 29 -11.50 31.37 -6.48
C TYR A 29 -10.90 30.19 -5.73
N VAL A 30 -11.59 29.05 -5.79
CA VAL A 30 -11.13 27.79 -5.18
C VAL A 30 -10.17 27.04 -6.10
N LEU A 31 -10.49 26.95 -7.38
CA LEU A 31 -9.63 26.39 -8.43
C LEU A 31 -9.79 27.26 -9.68
N THR A 32 -8.70 27.51 -10.38
CA THR A 32 -8.66 28.30 -11.62
C THR A 32 -7.94 27.58 -12.76
N SER A 33 -7.16 26.54 -12.44
CA SER A 33 -6.53 25.68 -13.42
C SER A 33 -7.59 24.89 -14.20
N PRO A 34 -7.66 25.02 -15.55
CA PRO A 34 -8.65 24.32 -16.37
C PRO A 34 -8.63 22.79 -16.17
N ARG A 35 -7.44 22.19 -16.13
CA ARG A 35 -7.26 20.74 -15.89
C ARG A 35 -7.73 20.29 -14.51
N SER A 36 -7.63 21.15 -13.50
CA SER A 36 -8.12 20.85 -12.15
C SER A 36 -9.64 20.91 -12.10
N LEU A 37 -10.23 21.90 -12.77
CA LEU A 37 -11.68 22.03 -12.89
C LEU A 37 -12.30 20.88 -13.69
N GLU A 38 -11.65 20.48 -14.80
CA GLU A 38 -12.07 19.33 -15.61
C GLU A 38 -11.98 18.01 -14.81
N ALA A 39 -10.89 17.80 -14.05
CA ALA A 39 -10.77 16.62 -13.19
C ALA A 39 -11.87 16.56 -12.12
N CYS A 40 -12.22 17.70 -11.53
CA CYS A 40 -13.35 17.80 -10.60
C CYS A 40 -14.68 17.49 -11.29
N ALA A 41 -14.91 18.03 -12.49
CA ALA A 41 -16.12 17.78 -13.28
C ALA A 41 -16.28 16.30 -13.63
N ASN A 42 -15.22 15.64 -14.13
CA ASN A 42 -15.21 14.22 -14.48
C ASN A 42 -15.47 13.31 -13.28
N MET A 43 -15.05 13.72 -12.08
CA MET A 43 -15.30 12.97 -10.84
C MET A 43 -16.59 13.38 -10.11
N ASN A 44 -17.39 14.28 -10.68
CA ASN A 44 -18.58 14.86 -10.06
C ASN A 44 -18.31 15.48 -8.66
N ILE A 45 -17.13 16.10 -8.49
CA ILE A 45 -16.71 16.74 -7.24
C ILE A 45 -16.83 18.25 -7.40
N LYS A 46 -17.50 18.93 -6.47
CA LYS A 46 -17.50 20.40 -6.43
C LYS A 46 -16.19 20.88 -5.81
N PRO A 47 -15.49 21.86 -6.39
CA PRO A 47 -14.23 22.37 -5.83
C PRO A 47 -14.34 22.83 -4.37
N VAL A 48 -15.49 23.42 -3.99
CA VAL A 48 -15.77 23.85 -2.61
C VAL A 48 -15.76 22.71 -1.59
N ASP A 49 -16.12 21.49 -2.01
CA ASP A 49 -16.14 20.31 -1.13
C ASP A 49 -14.73 19.80 -0.79
N LEU A 50 -13.71 20.29 -1.51
CA LEU A 50 -12.30 19.98 -1.29
C LEU A 50 -11.65 20.91 -0.27
N LEU A 51 -12.32 21.97 0.17
CA LEU A 51 -11.74 22.90 1.16
C LEU A 51 -11.76 22.29 2.57
N PRO A 52 -10.69 22.50 3.37
CA PRO A 52 -10.69 22.07 4.75
C PRO A 52 -11.68 22.92 5.55
N LYS A 53 -12.51 22.29 6.38
CA LYS A 53 -13.36 23.00 7.35
C LYS A 53 -12.76 22.84 8.74
N SER A 54 -12.76 23.91 9.53
CA SER A 54 -12.29 23.80 10.92
C SER A 54 -13.29 23.01 11.78
N LYS A 55 -12.82 22.43 12.88
CA LYS A 55 -13.69 21.69 13.81
C LYS A 55 -14.75 22.62 14.41
N GLU A 56 -14.40 23.88 14.64
CA GLU A 56 -15.28 24.92 15.15
C GLU A 56 -16.36 25.29 14.13
N GLU A 57 -16.01 25.39 12.85
CA GLU A 57 -16.96 25.65 11.77
C GLU A 57 -17.95 24.49 11.60
N PHE A 58 -17.45 23.25 11.58
CA PHE A 58 -18.27 22.05 11.51
C PHE A 58 -19.20 21.91 12.73
N GLN A 59 -18.74 22.28 13.92
CA GLN A 59 -19.57 22.31 15.13
C GLN A 59 -20.70 23.34 15.05
N ARG A 60 -20.46 24.50 14.41
CA ARG A 60 -21.50 25.52 14.22
C ARG A 60 -22.61 25.06 13.27
N GLU A 61 -22.29 24.24 12.27
CA GLU A 61 -23.26 23.64 11.34
C GLU A 61 -24.04 22.48 12.00
N HIS A 62 -23.41 21.75 12.92
CA HIS A 62 -23.96 20.54 13.54
C HIS A 62 -24.28 20.68 15.04
N ARG A 63 -24.81 21.85 15.45
CA ARG A 63 -25.14 22.17 16.87
C ARG A 63 -26.12 21.21 17.53
N ASN A 64 -26.93 20.50 16.74
CA ASN A 64 -27.98 19.60 17.24
C ASN A 64 -27.45 18.24 17.71
N PHE A 65 -26.15 17.96 17.57
CA PHE A 65 -25.54 16.71 17.99
C PHE A 65 -24.63 16.88 19.21
N GLY A 66 -24.57 15.84 20.06
CA GLY A 66 -23.64 15.84 21.19
C GLY A 66 -22.17 15.85 20.75
N LYS A 67 -21.28 16.45 21.55
CA LYS A 67 -19.85 16.65 21.25
C LYS A 67 -19.14 15.39 20.71
N LYS A 68 -19.38 14.22 21.32
CA LYS A 68 -18.80 12.93 20.88
C LYS A 68 -19.26 12.50 19.48
N LYS A 69 -20.52 12.76 19.14
CA LYS A 69 -21.10 12.45 17.83
C LYS A 69 -20.57 13.40 16.77
N ILE A 70 -20.40 14.69 17.10
CA ILE A 70 -19.78 15.67 16.20
C ILE A 70 -18.34 15.28 15.87
N GLU A 71 -17.55 14.86 16.86
CA GLU A 71 -16.17 14.43 16.63
C GLU A 71 -16.09 13.23 15.68
N THR A 72 -17.00 12.26 15.86
CA THR A 72 -17.10 11.10 14.96
C THR A 72 -17.48 11.53 13.55
N LEU A 73 -18.49 12.39 13.40
CA LEU A 73 -18.96 12.90 12.10
C LEU A 73 -17.90 13.75 11.39
N PHE A 74 -17.16 14.58 12.13
CA PHE A 74 -16.05 15.37 11.60
C PHE A 74 -14.93 14.46 11.06
N GLY A 75 -14.62 13.38 11.76
CA GLY A 75 -13.67 12.37 11.28
C GLY A 75 -14.10 11.72 9.96
N PHE A 76 -15.39 11.40 9.81
CA PHE A 76 -15.94 10.89 8.55
C PHE A 76 -15.92 11.93 7.43
N PHE A 77 -16.31 13.18 7.72
CA PHE A 77 -16.28 14.29 6.78
C PHE A 77 -14.87 14.54 6.24
N GLU A 78 -13.86 14.63 7.12
CA GLU A 78 -12.46 14.82 6.74
C GLU A 78 -11.91 13.64 5.92
N LYS A 79 -12.32 12.41 6.27
CA LYS A 79 -11.95 11.21 5.52
C LYS A 79 -12.53 11.26 4.10
N GLU A 80 -13.82 11.56 3.97
CA GLU A 80 -14.50 11.67 2.67
C GLU A 80 -13.90 12.78 1.81
N ARG A 81 -13.61 13.96 2.40
CA ARG A 81 -12.91 15.07 1.74
C ARG A 81 -11.58 14.61 1.15
N ARG A 82 -10.74 13.90 1.94
CA ARG A 82 -9.43 13.40 1.47
C ARG A 82 -9.57 12.39 0.34
N GLU A 83 -10.55 11.52 0.40
CA GLU A 83 -10.83 10.55 -0.67
C GLU A 83 -11.26 11.25 -1.96
N LYS A 84 -12.14 12.27 -1.88
CA LYS A 84 -12.53 13.11 -3.02
C LYS A 84 -11.32 13.84 -3.60
N LEU A 85 -10.47 14.44 -2.75
CA LEU A 85 -9.27 15.14 -3.20
C LEU A 85 -8.30 14.21 -3.93
N LEU A 86 -8.08 13.00 -3.39
CA LEU A 86 -7.21 12.01 -4.03
C LEU A 86 -7.74 11.59 -5.40
N LYS A 87 -9.05 11.34 -5.51
CA LYS A 87 -9.71 11.01 -6.78
C LYS A 87 -9.52 12.12 -7.82
N ALA A 88 -9.77 13.37 -7.44
CA ALA A 88 -9.57 14.51 -8.33
C ALA A 88 -8.11 14.66 -8.77
N ARG A 89 -7.13 14.46 -7.87
CA ARG A 89 -5.70 14.50 -8.20
C ARG A 89 -5.30 13.42 -9.19
N LEU A 90 -5.80 12.20 -9.01
CA LEU A 90 -5.54 11.09 -9.92
C LEU A 90 -6.13 11.35 -11.31
N GLU A 91 -7.36 11.87 -11.38
CA GLU A 91 -7.99 12.20 -12.65
C GLU A 91 -7.26 13.33 -13.38
N ARG A 92 -6.78 14.34 -12.65
CA ARG A 92 -5.93 15.38 -13.24
C ARG A 92 -4.65 14.81 -13.84
N ILE A 93 -4.01 13.84 -13.19
CA ILE A 93 -2.83 13.16 -13.75
C ILE A 93 -3.20 12.37 -15.00
N ARG A 94 -4.39 11.75 -15.03
CA ARG A 94 -4.91 11.06 -16.21
C ARG A 94 -5.07 12.02 -17.39
N LEU A 95 -5.66 13.20 -17.16
CA LEU A 95 -5.82 14.25 -18.17
C LEU A 95 -4.46 14.75 -18.69
N ILE A 96 -3.50 15.02 -17.79
CA ILE A 96 -2.13 15.43 -18.19
C ILE A 96 -1.46 14.35 -19.05
N LYS A 97 -1.63 13.07 -18.70
CA LYS A 97 -1.09 11.93 -19.46
C LYS A 97 -1.73 11.79 -20.84
N GLN A 98 -3.00 12.13 -20.98
CA GLN A 98 -3.75 12.02 -22.23
C GLN A 98 -3.39 13.14 -23.22
N GLU A 99 -3.12 14.34 -22.72
CA GLU A 99 -2.77 15.51 -23.56
C GLU A 99 -1.28 15.58 -23.92
N ASP A 100 -0.36 15.13 -23.05
CA ASP A 100 1.07 15.19 -23.31
C ASP A 100 1.85 14.05 -22.62
N PRO A 101 2.08 12.91 -23.31
CA PRO A 101 2.70 11.72 -22.72
C PRO A 101 4.17 11.93 -22.31
N ARG A 102 4.84 13.00 -22.75
CA ARG A 102 6.24 13.30 -22.39
C ARG A 102 6.38 13.98 -21.02
N ASN A 103 5.35 14.67 -20.54
CA ASN A 103 5.35 15.43 -19.28
C ASN A 103 4.86 14.64 -18.05
N ALA A 104 4.38 13.41 -18.24
CA ALA A 104 3.76 12.60 -17.20
C ALA A 104 4.72 12.07 -16.10
N VAL A 105 6.03 12.03 -16.37
CA VAL A 105 7.01 11.30 -15.56
C VAL A 105 7.41 12.07 -14.28
N SER A 106 7.17 13.39 -14.21
CA SER A 106 7.57 14.23 -13.07
C SER A 106 6.54 14.32 -11.93
N PHE A 107 5.28 13.91 -12.16
CA PHE A 107 4.19 14.10 -11.19
C PHE A 107 3.88 12.88 -10.30
N GLN A 108 4.26 11.66 -10.71
CA GLN A 108 3.96 10.44 -9.94
C GLN A 108 4.76 10.29 -8.64
N GLN A 109 5.91 10.97 -8.50
CA GLN A 109 6.74 10.88 -7.29
C GLN A 109 6.25 11.71 -6.09
N ARG A 110 5.26 12.60 -6.26
CA ARG A 110 4.77 13.50 -5.18
C ARG A 110 3.50 13.03 -4.45
N LEU A 111 2.84 11.95 -4.89
CA LEU A 111 1.57 11.49 -4.30
C LEU A 111 1.70 10.44 -3.19
N THR A 112 2.91 10.06 -2.79
CA THR A 112 3.14 8.98 -1.80
C THR A 112 3.24 9.44 -0.35
N HIS A 113 2.99 10.72 -0.04
CA HIS A 113 3.07 11.25 1.33
C HIS A 113 1.79 12.02 1.72
N PRO A 114 1.03 11.58 2.74
CA PRO A 114 -0.21 12.24 3.16
C PRO A 114 0.01 13.48 4.06
N ASN A 115 1.26 13.87 4.35
CA ASN A 115 1.58 15.08 5.09
C ASN A 115 2.51 15.97 4.25
N GLY A 116 1.93 16.99 3.63
CA GLY A 116 2.68 18.08 3.00
C GLY A 116 3.31 18.97 4.06
N LEU A 117 4.62 18.85 4.23
CA LEU A 117 5.49 19.95 4.64
C LEU A 117 6.66 19.98 3.67
N SER A 118 6.66 21.00 2.83
CA SER A 118 7.75 21.38 1.95
C SER A 118 8.95 21.80 2.80
N PHE A 119 10.02 20.99 2.80
CA PHE A 119 11.34 21.45 3.22
C PHE A 119 12.12 21.82 1.96
N GLU A 120 12.22 23.12 1.72
CA GLU A 120 13.15 23.74 0.78
C GLU A 120 14.57 23.20 1.02
N ARG A 121 15.18 22.67 -0.04
CA ARG A 121 16.50 22.03 0.00
C ARG A 121 17.57 23.10 -0.25
N SER A 122 17.91 23.87 0.78
CA SER A 122 19.10 24.73 0.74
C SER A 122 20.37 23.88 0.79
N ASN A 123 21.22 24.14 -0.19
CA ASN A 123 22.45 23.44 -0.51
C ASN A 123 23.55 23.82 0.51
N SER A 124 23.84 22.96 1.48
CA SER A 124 25.07 23.03 2.28
C SER A 124 25.48 21.63 2.75
N GLN A 125 26.74 21.28 2.50
CA GLN A 125 27.33 19.98 2.80
C GLN A 125 27.20 19.58 4.28
N PRO A 126 27.01 18.28 4.60
CA PRO A 126 27.12 17.81 5.97
C PRO A 126 28.56 17.38 6.28
N SER A 127 29.21 18.10 7.19
CA SER A 127 30.31 17.57 7.99
C SER A 127 29.75 16.57 9.02
N LYS A 128 30.51 15.49 9.25
CA LYS A 128 30.17 14.37 10.14
C LYS A 128 30.04 14.84 11.60
N PRO A 129 29.00 14.47 12.36
CA PRO A 129 29.01 14.66 13.81
C PRO A 129 29.74 13.49 14.49
N SER A 130 30.78 13.81 15.25
CA SER A 130 31.40 12.91 16.22
C SER A 130 30.48 12.77 17.45
N PHE A 131 30.22 11.52 17.82
CA PHE A 131 29.41 11.19 18.99
C PHE A 131 30.32 11.28 20.24
N SER A 132 30.13 12.30 21.09
CA SER A 132 30.81 12.35 22.41
C SER A 132 29.85 11.91 23.53
N PRO A 133 30.20 10.94 24.39
CA PRO A 133 29.27 10.35 25.38
C PRO A 133 28.93 11.23 26.59
N ARG A 134 29.46 12.45 26.70
CA ARG A 134 29.47 13.20 27.97
C ARG A 134 28.21 14.01 28.30
N ARG A 135 27.24 14.15 27.38
CA ARG A 135 26.03 14.96 27.62
C ARG A 135 24.82 14.19 28.20
N ASN A 136 24.87 12.87 28.31
CA ASN A 136 23.71 12.07 28.69
C ASN A 136 23.58 11.77 30.20
N SER A 137 24.60 12.07 31.02
CA SER A 137 24.56 11.76 32.46
C SER A 137 23.60 12.68 33.25
N ALA A 138 23.45 13.94 32.84
CA ALA A 138 22.61 14.91 33.56
C ALA A 138 21.09 14.67 33.40
N ILE A 139 20.67 13.99 32.33
CA ILE A 139 19.25 13.71 32.04
C ILE A 139 18.79 12.41 32.70
N LEU A 140 19.68 11.42 32.86
CA LEU A 140 19.37 10.14 33.50
C LEU A 140 19.15 10.25 35.01
N ASN A 141 19.74 11.26 35.67
CA ASN A 141 19.57 11.47 37.12
C ASN A 141 18.21 12.06 37.52
N LYS A 142 17.38 12.49 36.56
CA LYS A 142 16.02 13.01 36.81
C LYS A 142 14.91 12.01 36.48
N LEU A 143 15.26 10.81 36.05
CA LEU A 143 14.31 9.77 35.66
C LEU A 143 14.10 8.76 36.78
N SER A 144 12.87 8.25 36.88
CA SER A 144 12.53 7.24 37.87
C SER A 144 13.33 5.94 37.59
N PRO A 145 13.67 5.14 38.62
CA PRO A 145 14.42 3.90 38.44
C PRO A 145 13.77 2.92 37.45
N LYS A 146 12.44 3.00 37.27
CA LYS A 146 11.69 2.18 36.30
C LYS A 146 11.92 2.63 34.86
N ASP A 147 12.10 3.93 34.63
CA ASP A 147 12.30 4.51 33.30
C ASP A 147 13.75 4.31 32.84
N VAL A 148 14.71 4.41 33.76
CA VAL A 148 16.12 4.05 33.49
C VAL A 148 16.25 2.58 33.09
N LYS A 149 15.50 1.67 33.75
CA LYS A 149 15.46 0.25 33.34
C LYS A 149 14.83 0.03 31.97
N ARG A 150 13.75 0.77 31.63
CA ARG A 150 13.14 0.69 30.28
C ARG A 150 14.07 1.20 29.19
N ILE A 151 14.80 2.29 29.44
CA ILE A 151 15.73 2.87 28.47
C ILE A 151 16.91 1.92 28.25
N LYS A 152 17.51 1.37 29.31
CA LYS A 152 18.57 0.37 29.19
C LYS A 152 18.13 -0.87 28.41
N LEU A 153 16.92 -1.37 28.69
CA LEU A 153 16.36 -2.52 27.98
C LEU A 153 16.06 -2.21 26.50
N ALA A 154 15.65 -0.98 26.18
CA ALA A 154 15.42 -0.54 24.81
C ALA A 154 16.75 -0.38 24.04
N GLU A 155 17.79 0.13 24.70
CA GLU A 155 19.14 0.29 24.14
C GLU A 155 19.81 -1.06 23.88
N GLU A 156 19.62 -2.04 24.78
CA GLU A 156 20.07 -3.41 24.62
C GLU A 156 19.34 -4.13 23.47
N ARG A 157 18.03 -3.93 23.33
CA ARG A 157 17.26 -4.41 22.16
C ARG A 157 17.71 -3.77 20.85
N TYR A 158 18.14 -2.51 20.88
CA TYR A 158 18.64 -1.81 19.70
C TYR A 158 20.03 -2.30 19.28
N ARG A 159 20.91 -2.60 20.26
CA ARG A 159 22.21 -3.24 20.01
C ARG A 159 22.08 -4.64 19.42
N MET A 160 21.04 -5.38 19.79
CA MET A 160 20.81 -6.75 19.34
C MET A 160 20.08 -6.85 17.98
N GLY A 161 19.86 -5.72 17.28
CA GLY A 161 19.44 -5.73 15.87
C GLY A 161 18.05 -6.32 15.57
N CYS A 162 17.16 -6.44 16.57
CA CYS A 162 15.84 -7.04 16.36
C CYS A 162 14.83 -6.07 15.73
N PRO A 163 14.09 -6.46 14.67
CA PRO A 163 13.11 -5.60 14.04
C PRO A 163 11.85 -5.44 14.88
N ARG A 164 11.35 -4.20 14.84
CA ARG A 164 10.20 -3.62 15.54
C ARG A 164 8.94 -4.48 15.40
N MET A 165 8.50 -5.13 16.49
CA MET A 165 7.16 -5.72 16.57
C MET A 165 6.10 -4.61 16.57
N ARG A 166 5.20 -4.67 15.59
CA ARG A 166 4.06 -3.77 15.42
C ARG A 166 2.91 -4.27 16.30
N ASN A 167 2.41 -3.38 17.15
CA ASN A 167 1.22 -3.61 17.98
C ASN A 167 0.03 -4.05 17.12
N SER A 168 -0.67 -5.08 17.56
CA SER A 168 -1.92 -5.58 16.96
C SER A 168 -3.08 -5.45 17.94
N ALA A 169 -4.11 -4.71 17.53
CA ALA A 169 -5.54 -4.93 17.83
C ALA A 169 -6.40 -3.97 16.95
N PRO A 170 -7.72 -4.19 16.77
CA PRO A 170 -8.34 -5.35 16.11
C PRO A 170 -9.33 -4.97 14.98
N ASN A 171 -9.62 -5.95 14.12
CA ASN A 171 -10.79 -6.12 13.25
C ASN A 171 -11.44 -4.91 12.54
N GLN A 172 -11.43 -4.94 11.20
CA GLN A 172 -12.66 -4.92 10.40
C GLN A 172 -12.41 -5.48 8.98
N ARG A 173 -13.51 -5.87 8.37
CA ARG A 173 -13.72 -6.94 7.38
C ARG A 173 -14.05 -6.32 6.01
N LEU A 174 -14.05 -7.15 4.95
CA LEU A 174 -14.51 -6.91 3.56
C LEU A 174 -13.54 -6.10 2.67
N VAL A 175 -13.34 -6.36 1.37
CA VAL A 175 -13.91 -7.31 0.40
C VAL A 175 -12.92 -7.46 -0.77
N VAL A 176 -13.00 -8.62 -1.42
CA VAL A 176 -12.30 -9.08 -2.61
C VAL A 176 -12.81 -8.38 -3.87
N THR A 177 -11.92 -7.95 -4.77
CA THR A 177 -12.09 -8.13 -6.23
C THR A 177 -10.73 -8.31 -6.90
N GLY A 178 -10.59 -9.39 -7.66
CA GLY A 178 -9.42 -9.68 -8.49
C GLY A 178 -9.57 -9.27 -9.95
N ARG A 179 -8.45 -9.35 -10.69
CA ARG A 179 -8.27 -9.61 -12.15
C ARG A 179 -6.76 -9.45 -12.41
N GLN A 180 -5.97 -10.48 -12.77
CA GLN A 180 -5.82 -11.13 -14.10
C GLN A 180 -5.85 -10.10 -15.25
N SER A 181 -4.92 -9.99 -16.21
CA SER A 181 -3.77 -10.79 -16.64
C SER A 181 -3.17 -10.13 -17.92
N ARG A 182 -1.82 -10.08 -18.05
CA ARG A 182 -0.97 -10.17 -19.29
C ARG A 182 -1.22 -9.19 -20.49
N PRO A 183 -0.40 -9.16 -21.58
CA PRO A 183 1.01 -9.56 -21.83
C PRO A 183 1.86 -8.53 -22.65
N GLN A 184 3.16 -8.85 -22.84
CA GLN A 184 4.10 -8.62 -23.99
C GLN A 184 3.89 -7.41 -24.95
N SER A 185 4.91 -6.64 -25.35
CA SER A 185 6.00 -7.07 -26.25
C SER A 185 6.91 -5.88 -26.63
N SER A 186 8.09 -6.24 -27.14
CA SER A 186 9.18 -5.44 -27.71
C SER A 186 8.81 -4.56 -28.91
N THR A 187 9.42 -3.38 -29.05
CA THR A 187 10.08 -2.97 -30.31
C THR A 187 11.05 -1.81 -30.11
N ALA A 188 12.19 -1.90 -30.79
CA ALA A 188 13.20 -0.86 -30.94
C ALA A 188 12.71 0.33 -31.79
N ARG A 189 13.33 1.52 -31.60
CA ARG A 189 13.83 2.38 -32.69
C ARG A 189 14.60 3.62 -32.18
N PHE A 190 15.74 3.80 -32.84
CA PHE A 190 16.53 5.02 -33.09
C PHE A 190 15.97 6.37 -32.63
N THR A 191 16.83 7.17 -32.00
CA THR A 191 17.07 8.57 -32.41
C THR A 191 18.51 8.98 -32.09
N VAL A 192 19.05 9.72 -33.05
CA VAL A 192 20.39 10.31 -33.14
C VAL A 192 20.40 11.60 -32.31
N GLY A 193 21.48 11.88 -31.57
CA GLY A 193 21.49 13.02 -30.63
C GLY A 193 22.86 13.38 -30.07
N ARG A 194 23.78 13.69 -30.98
CA ARG A 194 25.08 14.37 -30.83
C ARG A 194 25.13 15.40 -29.69
N LYS A 195 26.00 15.20 -28.67
CA LYS A 195 26.78 16.27 -28.01
C LYS A 195 28.12 15.71 -27.53
N THR A 196 29.16 16.26 -28.13
CA THR A 196 30.59 16.07 -27.84
C THR A 196 30.96 16.77 -26.54
N ASN A 197 31.62 16.07 -25.63
CA ASN A 197 32.53 16.68 -24.65
C ASN A 197 33.77 15.79 -24.55
N LEU A 198 34.88 16.33 -25.05
CA LEU A 198 36.23 15.78 -25.00
C LEU A 198 36.74 15.73 -23.54
N PRO A 199 37.55 14.71 -23.19
CA PRO A 199 38.33 14.69 -21.97
C PRO A 199 39.75 15.21 -22.17
N ASN A 200 40.30 15.69 -21.05
CA ASN A 200 41.63 16.20 -20.78
C ASN A 200 42.79 15.49 -21.48
N ALA A 201 43.68 16.29 -22.09
CA ALA A 201 45.02 15.90 -22.53
C ALA A 201 46.09 16.37 -21.52
N PRO A 202 47.22 15.65 -21.37
CA PRO A 202 48.30 16.00 -20.45
C PRO A 202 49.29 17.01 -21.06
N LYS A 203 49.91 17.77 -20.17
CA LYS A 203 50.88 18.84 -20.41
C LYS A 203 52.16 18.30 -21.06
N GLY A 204 52.56 18.89 -22.17
CA GLY A 204 53.91 18.79 -22.73
C GLY A 204 54.62 20.13 -22.56
N ASP A 205 55.78 20.09 -21.92
CA ASP A 205 56.70 21.23 -21.79
C ASP A 205 57.48 21.43 -23.09
N ASN A 206 57.47 22.66 -23.60
CA ASN A 206 58.32 23.11 -24.69
C ASN A 206 58.74 24.56 -24.40
N PRO A 207 60.03 24.86 -24.15
CA PRO A 207 60.49 26.23 -24.03
C PRO A 207 61.07 26.68 -25.37
N ASN A 208 60.28 27.44 -26.13
CA ASN A 208 60.80 28.27 -27.22
C ASN A 208 60.32 29.70 -27.00
N LYS A 209 61.13 30.49 -26.30
CA LYS A 209 60.99 31.95 -26.23
C LYS A 209 62.06 32.59 -27.10
N ARG A 210 61.55 33.22 -28.16
CA ARG A 210 62.21 34.21 -29.01
C ARG A 210 62.88 35.29 -28.15
N SER A 211 64.10 35.66 -28.51
CA SER A 211 64.54 37.06 -28.40
C SER A 211 64.96 37.53 -29.80
N SER A 212 64.27 38.59 -30.23
CA SER A 212 64.58 39.40 -31.38
C SER A 212 65.85 40.21 -31.12
N LYS A 213 66.80 40.21 -32.07
CA LYS A 213 67.65 41.37 -32.32
C LYS A 213 68.00 41.43 -33.80
N GLN A 214 67.31 42.37 -34.42
CA GLN A 214 67.55 43.04 -35.70
C GLN A 214 68.90 43.79 -35.64
N LYS A 215 69.45 44.13 -36.83
CA LYS A 215 70.63 44.99 -37.12
C LYS A 215 71.97 44.23 -37.16
N ASP A 216 72.88 44.36 -38.12
CA ASP A 216 73.11 45.33 -39.19
C ASP A 216 73.90 44.69 -40.34
N CYS A 217 73.79 45.31 -41.52
CA CYS A 217 74.55 45.08 -42.74
C CYS A 217 76.03 45.43 -42.54
N VAL A 218 77.00 44.59 -42.96
CA VAL A 218 78.29 45.03 -43.54
C VAL A 218 78.87 43.91 -44.40
N SER A 219 79.14 44.21 -45.67
CA SER A 219 79.94 43.38 -46.60
C SER A 219 81.43 43.55 -46.33
N PRO A 220 82.29 42.51 -46.43
CA PRO A 220 83.73 42.72 -46.58
C PRO A 220 84.10 42.75 -48.06
N ILE A 221 84.31 44.00 -48.48
CA ILE A 221 85.15 44.51 -49.55
C ILE A 221 86.28 43.55 -49.99
N LEU A 222 86.30 43.32 -51.31
CA LEU A 222 87.44 42.92 -52.13
C LEU A 222 88.75 43.57 -51.68
N LYS A 223 89.77 42.77 -51.36
CA LYS A 223 91.16 43.20 -51.52
C LYS A 223 91.88 42.24 -52.45
N ARG A 224 92.18 42.81 -53.61
CA ARG A 224 92.87 42.27 -54.77
C ARG A 224 94.30 42.78 -54.64
N ASP A 225 95.21 41.97 -54.09
CA ASP A 225 96.63 42.30 -54.08
C ASP A 225 97.24 41.85 -55.41
N ILE A 226 97.42 42.85 -56.28
CA ILE A 226 98.27 42.81 -57.46
C ILE A 226 99.66 43.25 -56.99
N LEU A 227 100.68 42.40 -57.16
CA LEU A 227 102.05 42.86 -57.39
C LEU A 227 102.95 41.73 -57.92
N THR A 228 103.53 42.00 -59.09
CA THR A 228 104.86 41.56 -59.59
C THR A 228 105.11 40.05 -59.66
N GLN A 229 104.97 39.40 -60.83
CA GLN A 229 105.82 39.52 -62.02
C GLN A 229 107.32 39.50 -61.70
N GLN A 230 107.91 38.30 -61.67
CA GLN A 230 109.29 38.09 -62.12
C GLN A 230 109.36 36.81 -62.97
N TYR A 231 109.99 36.99 -64.12
CA TYR A 231 110.23 35.97 -65.15
C TYR A 231 111.32 35.00 -64.72
N GLY A 232 111.08 33.71 -65.02
CA GLY A 232 112.06 32.62 -65.05
C GLY A 232 111.43 31.49 -65.85
N SER A 233 111.39 31.66 -67.17
CA SER A 233 112.24 30.94 -68.13
C SER A 233 112.22 29.42 -67.94
N ASP A 234 111.69 28.79 -68.99
CA ASP A 234 111.90 27.42 -69.46
C ASP A 234 111.08 26.26 -68.85
N CYS A 235 110.65 25.40 -69.78
CA CYS A 235 109.85 24.16 -69.66
C CYS A 235 108.31 24.31 -69.64
N SER A 236 107.71 24.70 -70.77
CA SER A 236 106.26 25.04 -70.91
C SER A 236 105.32 23.91 -71.40
N LEU A 237 105.76 22.66 -71.47
CA LEU A 237 104.86 21.51 -71.73
C LEU A 237 104.74 20.55 -70.53
N VAL A 238 105.76 20.48 -69.68
CA VAL A 238 105.76 19.66 -68.46
C VAL A 238 104.95 20.32 -67.35
N LYS A 239 105.03 21.65 -67.20
CA LYS A 239 104.29 22.41 -66.17
C LYS A 239 102.77 22.43 -66.38
N GLU A 240 102.32 22.36 -67.64
CA GLU A 240 100.89 22.27 -67.97
C GLU A 240 100.33 20.86 -67.69
N SER A 241 101.10 19.82 -68.02
CA SER A 241 100.80 18.44 -67.64
C SER A 241 100.74 18.27 -66.10
N GLU A 242 101.70 18.82 -65.36
CA GLU A 242 101.69 18.81 -63.89
C GLU A 242 100.51 19.56 -63.28
N TYR A 243 100.07 20.67 -63.90
CA TYR A 243 98.86 21.38 -63.49
C TYR A 243 97.60 20.53 -63.67
N TRP A 244 97.44 19.88 -64.82
CA TRP A 244 96.31 18.99 -65.07
C TRP A 244 96.34 17.75 -64.17
N LEU A 245 97.50 17.15 -63.91
CA LEU A 245 97.63 16.06 -62.95
C LEU A 245 97.29 16.49 -61.52
N ARG A 246 97.76 17.67 -61.07
CA ARG A 246 97.41 18.21 -59.74
C ARG A 246 95.92 18.53 -59.63
N ARG A 247 95.33 19.09 -60.68
CA ARG A 247 93.90 19.37 -60.74
C ARG A 247 93.07 18.09 -60.74
N GLN A 248 93.48 17.08 -61.49
CA GLN A 248 92.84 15.76 -61.49
C GLN A 248 92.96 15.07 -60.13
N ALA A 249 94.12 15.19 -59.46
CA ALA A 249 94.29 14.70 -58.10
C ALA A 249 93.42 15.45 -57.09
N GLN A 250 93.30 16.78 -57.22
CA GLN A 250 92.41 17.60 -56.38
C GLN A 250 90.93 17.27 -56.63
N GLU A 251 90.53 17.08 -57.88
CA GLU A 251 89.18 16.67 -58.26
C GLU A 251 88.89 15.24 -57.77
N SER A 252 89.87 14.33 -57.76
CA SER A 252 89.74 12.99 -57.15
C SER A 252 89.50 13.08 -55.65
N ILE A 253 90.31 13.85 -54.92
CA ILE A 253 90.14 14.06 -53.47
C ILE A 253 88.78 14.69 -53.17
N TYR A 254 88.38 15.71 -53.94
CA TYR A 254 87.08 16.37 -53.78
C TYR A 254 85.91 15.42 -54.05
N ASN A 255 86.01 14.58 -55.08
CA ASN A 255 84.99 13.58 -55.38
C ASN A 255 84.92 12.49 -54.29
N GLU A 256 86.07 12.05 -53.77
CA GLU A 256 86.14 11.12 -52.63
C GLU A 256 85.51 11.71 -51.36
N GLU A 257 85.76 12.98 -51.05
CA GLU A 257 85.12 13.70 -49.94
C GLU A 257 83.59 13.80 -50.13
N ILE A 258 83.15 14.11 -51.35
CA ILE A 258 81.71 14.13 -51.69
C ILE A 258 81.09 12.75 -51.49
N ASP A 259 81.75 11.68 -51.95
CA ASP A 259 81.21 10.33 -51.86
C ASP A 259 81.21 9.81 -50.42
N GLN A 260 82.21 10.17 -49.60
CA GLN A 260 82.18 9.94 -48.16
C GLN A 260 81.02 10.69 -47.48
N MET A 261 80.77 11.94 -47.87
CA MET A 261 79.62 12.69 -47.36
C MET A 261 78.28 12.06 -47.78
N LYS A 262 78.15 11.59 -49.02
CA LYS A 262 76.95 10.89 -49.50
C LYS A 262 76.72 9.60 -48.71
N GLN A 263 77.76 8.80 -48.49
CA GLN A 263 77.67 7.57 -47.69
C GLN A 263 77.22 7.88 -46.25
N SER A 264 77.80 8.90 -45.62
CA SER A 264 77.39 9.32 -44.27
C SER A 264 75.93 9.80 -44.21
N LEU A 265 75.46 10.50 -45.24
CA LEU A 265 74.06 10.93 -45.33
C LEU A 265 73.14 9.73 -45.54
N GLU A 266 73.48 8.80 -46.43
CA GLU A 266 72.70 7.59 -46.70
C GLU A 266 72.59 6.69 -45.45
N GLU A 267 73.67 6.54 -44.68
CA GLU A 267 73.66 5.82 -43.41
C GLU A 267 72.77 6.50 -42.37
N LYS A 268 72.82 7.84 -42.26
CA LYS A 268 71.94 8.60 -41.39
C LYS A 268 70.47 8.46 -41.80
N GLU A 269 70.18 8.49 -43.10
CA GLU A 269 68.82 8.27 -43.62
C GLU A 269 68.32 6.87 -43.27
N LYS A 270 69.11 5.82 -43.52
CA LYS A 270 68.80 4.45 -43.12
C LYS A 270 68.54 4.33 -41.62
N GLN A 271 69.38 4.93 -40.79
CA GLN A 271 69.19 4.92 -39.33
C GLN A 271 67.92 5.67 -38.91
N THR A 272 67.59 6.79 -39.55
CA THR A 272 66.36 7.53 -39.26
C THR A 272 65.12 6.75 -39.67
N GLU A 273 65.17 5.99 -40.78
CA GLU A 273 64.07 5.15 -41.22
C GLU A 273 63.86 3.96 -40.27
N ILE A 274 64.94 3.30 -39.84
CA ILE A 274 64.87 2.22 -38.83
C ILE A 274 64.25 2.76 -37.53
N ASN A 275 64.73 3.91 -37.03
CA ASN A 275 64.18 4.52 -35.81
C ASN A 275 62.69 4.88 -35.97
N ARG A 276 62.30 5.37 -37.15
CA ARG A 276 60.91 5.69 -37.47
C ARG A 276 60.04 4.44 -37.49
N GLU A 277 60.51 3.36 -38.11
CA GLU A 277 59.82 2.07 -38.11
C GLU A 277 59.65 1.50 -36.70
N GLU A 278 60.69 1.56 -35.87
CA GLU A 278 60.63 1.12 -34.48
C GLU A 278 59.59 1.93 -33.68
N GLN A 279 59.56 3.25 -33.86
CA GLN A 279 58.55 4.10 -33.24
C GLN A 279 57.12 3.75 -33.70
N LEU A 280 56.93 3.42 -34.98
CA LEU A 280 55.63 2.98 -35.49
C LEU A 280 55.22 1.63 -34.89
N LYS A 281 56.15 0.66 -34.85
CA LYS A 281 55.93 -0.65 -34.23
C LYS A 281 55.58 -0.50 -32.75
N GLU A 282 56.31 0.35 -32.02
CA GLU A 282 56.05 0.60 -30.59
C GLU A 282 54.70 1.27 -30.37
N ARG A 283 54.34 2.30 -31.16
CA ARG A 283 53.00 2.90 -31.11
C ARG A 283 51.90 1.88 -31.41
N GLN A 284 52.12 0.98 -32.36
CA GLN A 284 51.17 -0.09 -32.69
C GLN A 284 51.02 -1.08 -31.52
N ARG A 285 52.11 -1.50 -30.88
CA ARG A 285 52.08 -2.34 -29.66
C ARG A 285 51.29 -1.64 -28.54
N GLN A 286 51.53 -0.35 -28.32
CA GLN A 286 50.82 0.42 -27.30
C GLN A 286 49.31 0.51 -27.59
N LEU A 287 48.92 0.71 -28.84
CA LEU A 287 47.51 0.70 -29.23
C LEU A 287 46.85 -0.65 -28.99
N VAL A 288 47.51 -1.75 -29.37
CA VAL A 288 47.02 -3.11 -29.13
C VAL A 288 46.89 -3.39 -27.64
N ASN A 289 47.91 -3.05 -26.84
CA ASN A 289 47.89 -3.22 -25.38
C ASN A 289 46.78 -2.39 -24.71
N SER A 290 46.58 -1.14 -25.14
CA SER A 290 45.49 -0.31 -24.64
C SER A 290 44.12 -0.90 -25.01
N HIS A 291 43.97 -1.42 -26.22
CA HIS A 291 42.74 -2.07 -26.66
C HIS A 291 42.45 -3.35 -25.86
N THR A 292 43.44 -4.23 -25.68
CA THR A 292 43.26 -5.47 -24.91
C THR A 292 42.97 -5.18 -23.43
N GLU A 293 43.58 -4.15 -22.84
CA GLU A 293 43.29 -3.75 -21.47
C GLU A 293 41.87 -3.18 -21.31
N ARG A 294 41.42 -2.35 -22.26
CA ARG A 294 40.03 -1.85 -22.30
C ARG A 294 39.03 -3.00 -22.43
N GLU A 295 39.28 -3.94 -23.33
CA GLU A 295 38.44 -5.13 -23.51
C GLU A 295 38.40 -6.00 -22.25
N ARG A 296 39.53 -6.16 -21.56
CA ARG A 296 39.59 -6.88 -20.27
C ARG A 296 38.76 -6.17 -19.20
N LYS A 297 38.89 -4.85 -19.07
CA LYS A 297 38.09 -4.05 -18.12
C LYS A 297 36.60 -4.12 -18.43
N LEU A 298 36.23 -4.08 -19.72
CA LEU A 298 34.84 -4.20 -20.15
C LEU A 298 34.27 -5.59 -19.83
N ARG A 299 35.05 -6.66 -20.03
CA ARG A 299 34.66 -8.02 -19.64
C ARG A 299 34.41 -8.13 -18.14
N GLN A 300 35.35 -7.65 -17.32
CA GLN A 300 35.19 -7.64 -15.86
C GLN A 300 33.98 -6.82 -15.40
N ALA A 301 33.72 -5.67 -16.04
CA ALA A 301 32.54 -4.86 -15.74
C ALA A 301 31.23 -5.60 -16.10
N ARG A 302 31.21 -6.33 -17.22
CA ARG A 302 30.07 -7.15 -17.63
C ARG A 302 29.82 -8.31 -16.67
N GLU A 303 30.87 -8.99 -16.21
CA GLU A 303 30.78 -10.08 -15.24
C GLU A 303 30.23 -9.58 -13.90
N ARG A 304 30.81 -8.51 -13.34
CA ARG A 304 30.28 -7.88 -12.11
C ARG A 304 28.83 -7.45 -12.24
N ARG A 305 28.44 -6.94 -13.41
CA ARG A 305 27.05 -6.58 -13.67
C ARG A 305 26.14 -7.83 -13.66
N LYS A 306 26.56 -8.94 -14.28
CA LYS A 306 25.82 -10.21 -14.23
C LYS A 306 25.69 -10.74 -12.81
N GLU A 307 26.75 -10.69 -12.02
CA GLU A 307 26.74 -11.09 -10.60
C GLU A 307 25.72 -10.25 -9.80
N LEU A 308 25.72 -8.93 -9.98
CA LEU A 308 24.76 -8.04 -9.33
C LEU A 308 23.32 -8.34 -9.78
N GLU A 309 23.11 -8.57 -11.07
CA GLU A 309 21.79 -8.95 -11.61
C GLU A 309 21.31 -10.28 -11.00
N GLN A 310 22.19 -11.28 -10.87
CA GLN A 310 21.87 -12.55 -10.22
C GLN A 310 21.53 -12.38 -8.75
N MET A 311 22.32 -11.59 -8.00
CA MET A 311 22.04 -11.29 -6.60
C MET A 311 20.69 -10.61 -6.43
N LEU A 312 20.39 -9.60 -7.25
CA LEU A 312 19.09 -8.92 -7.23
C LEU A 312 17.93 -9.86 -7.54
N GLU A 313 18.12 -10.79 -8.47
CA GLU A 313 17.10 -11.78 -8.81
C GLU A 313 16.87 -12.78 -7.68
N ASN A 314 17.93 -13.22 -7.00
CA ASN A 314 17.82 -14.07 -5.81
C ASN A 314 17.07 -13.34 -4.68
N TYR A 315 17.42 -12.08 -4.40
CA TYR A 315 16.70 -11.27 -3.41
C TYR A 315 15.22 -11.09 -3.76
N ARG A 316 14.88 -10.89 -5.04
CA ARG A 316 13.48 -10.81 -5.49
C ARG A 316 12.75 -12.13 -5.26
N ARG A 317 13.40 -13.27 -5.57
CA ARG A 317 12.84 -14.60 -5.35
C ARG A 317 12.57 -14.87 -3.87
N GLU A 318 13.54 -14.60 -2.99
CA GLU A 318 13.38 -14.75 -1.54
C GLU A 318 12.23 -13.88 -1.00
N LEU A 319 12.13 -12.62 -1.46
CA LEU A 319 11.01 -11.74 -1.10
C LEU A 319 9.67 -12.28 -1.60
N GLN A 320 9.63 -12.92 -2.76
CA GLN A 320 8.43 -13.56 -3.26
C GLN A 320 8.06 -14.79 -2.45
N GLU A 321 9.02 -15.67 -2.16
CA GLU A 321 8.82 -16.89 -1.38
C GLU A 321 8.33 -16.58 0.03
N THR A 322 8.93 -15.61 0.71
CA THR A 322 8.48 -15.16 2.04
C THR A 322 7.06 -14.62 2.03
N ARG A 323 6.67 -13.88 0.98
CA ARG A 323 5.27 -13.41 0.79
C ARG A 323 4.33 -14.58 0.56
N GLU A 324 4.70 -15.52 -0.30
CA GLU A 324 3.91 -16.70 -0.59
C GLU A 324 3.74 -17.57 0.67
N GLN A 325 4.80 -17.78 1.44
CA GLN A 325 4.77 -18.53 2.69
C GLN A 325 3.85 -17.86 3.70
N THR A 326 3.97 -16.54 3.88
CA THR A 326 3.07 -15.77 4.76
C THR A 326 1.61 -15.91 4.32
N GLN A 327 1.34 -15.87 3.01
CA GLN A 327 0.00 -16.08 2.47
C GLN A 327 -0.51 -17.50 2.69
N ARG A 328 0.34 -18.52 2.50
CA ARG A 328 0.00 -19.93 2.74
C ARG A 328 -0.35 -20.15 4.22
N GLU A 329 0.49 -19.70 5.14
CA GLU A 329 0.21 -19.76 6.57
C GLU A 329 -1.09 -19.04 6.96
N ALA A 330 -1.35 -17.86 6.37
CA ALA A 330 -2.59 -17.14 6.62
C ALA A 330 -3.82 -17.91 6.14
N ARG A 331 -3.74 -18.59 4.98
CA ARG A 331 -4.81 -19.45 4.45
C ARG A 331 -5.03 -20.66 5.34
N GLU A 332 -3.98 -21.34 5.77
CA GLU A 332 -4.09 -22.49 6.67
C GLU A 332 -4.67 -22.10 8.03
N ARG A 333 -4.24 -20.97 8.61
CA ARG A 333 -4.84 -20.43 9.84
C ARG A 333 -6.31 -20.10 9.66
N ALA A 334 -6.71 -19.56 8.50
CA ALA A 334 -8.11 -19.27 8.21
C ALA A 334 -8.96 -20.55 8.09
N LEU A 335 -8.45 -21.57 7.40
CA LEU A 335 -9.10 -22.88 7.29
C LEU A 335 -9.22 -23.57 8.65
N CYS A 336 -8.16 -23.54 9.46
CA CYS A 336 -8.18 -24.09 10.82
C CYS A 336 -9.26 -23.40 11.67
N ARG A 337 -9.30 -22.06 11.66
CA ARG A 337 -10.36 -21.28 12.34
C ARG A 337 -11.75 -21.65 11.87
N GLN A 338 -11.97 -21.78 10.56
CA GLN A 338 -13.26 -22.18 10.01
C GLN A 338 -13.65 -23.60 10.45
N SER A 339 -12.70 -24.53 10.50
CA SER A 339 -12.94 -25.91 10.95
C SER A 339 -13.31 -25.98 12.43
N VAL A 340 -12.68 -25.14 13.27
CA VAL A 340 -12.94 -25.06 14.71
C VAL A 340 -14.31 -24.43 14.95
N GLU A 341 -14.63 -23.33 14.27
CA GLU A 341 -15.95 -22.70 14.34
C GLU A 341 -17.06 -23.66 13.86
N LYS A 342 -16.86 -24.40 12.76
CA LYS A 342 -17.82 -25.40 12.30
C LYS A 342 -18.07 -26.49 13.36
N ARG A 343 -17.01 -26.99 13.99
CA ARG A 343 -17.11 -27.98 15.09
C ARG A 343 -17.84 -27.40 16.30
N ARG A 344 -17.52 -26.16 16.68
CA ARG A 344 -18.19 -25.45 17.78
C ARG A 344 -19.68 -25.29 17.51
N LEU A 345 -20.08 -24.87 16.31
CA LEU A 345 -21.49 -24.71 15.94
C LEU A 345 -22.26 -26.04 15.99
N ILE A 346 -21.64 -27.14 15.52
CA ILE A 346 -22.22 -28.48 15.60
C ILE A 346 -22.43 -28.88 17.07
N GLU A 347 -21.45 -28.63 17.93
CA GLU A 347 -21.54 -28.96 19.35
C GLU A 347 -22.58 -28.10 20.08
N GLU A 348 -22.63 -26.79 19.79
CA GLU A 348 -23.67 -25.90 20.33
C GLU A 348 -25.07 -26.35 19.89
N HIS A 349 -25.25 -26.76 18.63
CA HIS A 349 -26.51 -27.31 18.15
C HIS A 349 -26.88 -28.59 18.90
N ARG A 350 -25.93 -29.52 19.05
CA ARG A 350 -26.13 -30.77 19.78
C ARG A 350 -26.53 -30.52 21.24
N GLN A 351 -25.90 -29.55 21.90
CA GLN A 351 -26.24 -29.17 23.28
C GLN A 351 -27.63 -28.56 23.38
N ARG A 352 -28.00 -27.67 22.44
CA ARG A 352 -29.36 -27.11 22.38
C ARG A 352 -30.39 -28.21 22.19
N GLU A 353 -30.18 -29.14 21.27
CA GLU A 353 -31.08 -30.28 21.06
C GLU A 353 -31.21 -31.14 22.32
N GLN A 354 -30.12 -31.40 23.03
CA GLN A 354 -30.16 -32.14 24.29
C GLN A 354 -30.96 -31.38 25.36
N GLN A 355 -30.80 -30.06 25.46
CA GLN A 355 -31.58 -29.21 26.36
C GLN A 355 -33.06 -29.23 25.97
N PHE A 356 -33.39 -29.04 24.69
CA PHE A 356 -34.76 -29.15 24.20
C PHE A 356 -35.38 -30.51 24.52
N ARG A 357 -34.65 -31.61 24.32
CA ARG A 357 -35.11 -32.96 24.70
C ARG A 357 -35.38 -33.10 26.20
N LYS A 358 -34.50 -32.56 27.05
CA LYS A 358 -34.70 -32.58 28.52
C LYS A 358 -35.91 -31.76 28.94
N ASN A 359 -36.02 -30.54 28.41
CA ASN A 359 -37.15 -29.64 28.67
C ASN A 359 -38.47 -30.28 28.20
N TYR A 360 -38.47 -30.87 27.00
CA TYR A 360 -39.61 -31.59 26.46
C TYR A 360 -40.07 -32.73 27.38
N LYS A 361 -39.14 -33.59 27.84
CA LYS A 361 -39.44 -34.66 28.80
C LYS A 361 -39.96 -34.14 30.14
N GLN A 362 -39.54 -32.94 30.56
CA GLN A 362 -40.04 -32.32 31.78
C GLN A 362 -41.47 -31.79 31.60
N VAL A 363 -41.75 -31.15 30.47
CA VAL A 363 -43.10 -30.69 30.12
C VAL A 363 -44.05 -31.89 30.02
N GLN A 364 -43.67 -32.97 29.33
CA GLN A 364 -44.49 -34.18 29.24
C GLN A 364 -44.82 -34.77 30.62
N ARG A 365 -43.84 -34.85 31.53
CA ARG A 365 -44.10 -35.32 32.90
C ARG A 365 -45.09 -34.44 33.64
N ARG A 366 -44.96 -33.12 33.53
CA ARG A 366 -45.91 -32.17 34.13
C ARG A 366 -47.31 -32.29 33.52
N GLU A 367 -47.40 -32.50 32.20
CA GLU A 367 -48.68 -32.72 31.52
C GLU A 367 -49.34 -34.03 31.97
N GLU A 368 -48.57 -35.11 32.14
CA GLU A 368 -49.08 -36.39 32.66
C GLU A 368 -49.53 -36.25 34.12
N GLU A 369 -48.76 -35.57 34.97
CA GLU A 369 -49.15 -35.26 36.35
C GLU A 369 -50.44 -34.43 36.40
N TRP A 370 -50.56 -33.41 35.56
CA TRP A 370 -51.76 -32.60 35.45
C TRP A 370 -52.96 -33.39 34.95
N ARG A 371 -52.76 -34.28 33.97
CA ARG A 371 -53.81 -35.20 33.48
C ARG A 371 -54.30 -36.12 34.59
N LYS A 372 -53.39 -36.77 35.33
CA LYS A 372 -53.74 -37.63 36.47
C LYS A 372 -54.48 -36.86 37.57
N MET A 373 -54.06 -35.63 37.85
CA MET A 373 -54.75 -34.77 38.82
C MET A 373 -56.17 -34.42 38.35
N ALA A 374 -56.33 -34.07 37.08
CA ALA A 374 -57.63 -33.79 36.48
C ALA A 374 -58.55 -35.03 36.53
N GLU A 375 -58.02 -36.21 36.21
CA GLU A 375 -58.75 -37.48 36.32
C GLU A 375 -59.18 -37.78 37.76
N MET A 376 -58.30 -37.58 38.76
CA MET A 376 -58.68 -37.72 40.16
C MET A 376 -59.80 -36.76 40.57
N ILE A 377 -59.69 -35.49 40.19
CA ILE A 377 -60.73 -34.48 40.48
C ILE A 377 -62.05 -34.88 39.82
N GLN A 378 -62.00 -35.37 38.58
CA GLN A 378 -63.19 -35.82 37.86
C GLN A 378 -63.83 -37.04 38.54
N LYS A 379 -63.02 -38.02 38.96
CA LYS A 379 -63.49 -39.19 39.69
C LYS A 379 -64.12 -38.82 41.03
N GLN A 380 -63.49 -37.93 41.79
CA GLN A 380 -64.04 -37.45 43.06
C GLN A 380 -65.38 -36.73 42.86
N LYS A 381 -65.52 -35.94 41.78
CA LYS A 381 -66.80 -35.32 41.42
C LYS A 381 -67.86 -36.36 41.08
N GLN A 382 -67.50 -37.43 40.35
CA GLN A 382 -68.41 -38.54 40.03
C GLN A 382 -68.86 -39.27 41.30
N GLU A 383 -67.93 -39.64 42.19
CA GLU A 383 -68.25 -40.28 43.48
C GLU A 383 -69.14 -39.40 44.37
N ASN A 384 -68.97 -38.08 44.32
CA ASN A 384 -69.84 -37.15 45.05
C ASN A 384 -71.25 -37.09 44.44
N ILE A 385 -71.36 -37.15 43.11
CA ILE A 385 -72.66 -37.21 42.42
C ILE A 385 -73.36 -38.53 42.74
N GLU A 386 -72.65 -39.65 42.70
CA GLU A 386 -73.17 -40.97 43.05
C GLU A 386 -73.69 -41.00 44.49
N ARG A 387 -72.89 -40.55 45.46
CA ARG A 387 -73.33 -40.40 46.86
C ARG A 387 -74.57 -39.54 47.01
N PHE A 388 -74.63 -38.41 46.29
CA PHE A 388 -75.82 -37.56 46.32
C PHE A 388 -77.06 -38.24 45.73
N LEU A 389 -76.91 -39.04 44.68
CA LEU A 389 -77.99 -39.81 44.09
C LEU A 389 -78.46 -40.95 45.03
N GLU A 390 -77.54 -41.63 45.69
CA GLU A 390 -77.84 -42.66 46.71
C GLU A 390 -78.61 -42.06 47.89
N ASP A 391 -78.13 -40.96 48.47
CA ASP A 391 -78.82 -40.25 49.55
C ASP A 391 -80.23 -39.79 49.12
N ARG A 392 -80.36 -39.32 47.88
CA ARG A 392 -81.66 -38.92 47.32
C ARG A 392 -82.60 -40.12 47.20
N GLU A 393 -82.15 -41.26 46.67
CA GLU A 393 -82.99 -42.46 46.55
C GLU A 393 -83.34 -43.04 47.91
N ALA A 394 -82.41 -43.03 48.88
CA ALA A 394 -82.67 -43.43 50.25
C ALA A 394 -83.80 -42.60 50.88
N ARG A 395 -83.76 -41.27 50.73
CA ARG A 395 -84.84 -40.37 51.20
C ARG A 395 -86.16 -40.62 50.48
N ILE A 396 -86.12 -40.87 49.16
CA ILE A 396 -87.32 -41.24 48.39
C ILE A 396 -87.90 -42.55 48.95
N GLN A 397 -87.06 -43.53 49.25
CA GLN A 397 -87.48 -44.82 49.79
C GLN A 397 -88.04 -44.71 51.21
N GLU A 398 -87.44 -43.90 52.07
CA GLU A 398 -87.99 -43.56 53.39
C GLU A 398 -89.37 -42.92 53.26
N SER A 399 -89.52 -41.95 52.36
CA SER A 399 -90.81 -41.31 52.09
C SER A 399 -91.86 -42.30 51.58
N ARG A 400 -91.48 -43.22 50.67
CA ARG A 400 -92.35 -44.31 50.21
C ARG A 400 -92.77 -45.24 51.36
N ASN A 401 -91.82 -45.65 52.20
CA ASN A 401 -92.09 -46.53 53.34
C ASN A 401 -93.03 -45.86 54.35
N LEU A 402 -92.82 -44.57 54.65
CA LEU A 402 -93.69 -43.79 55.51
C LEU A 402 -95.10 -43.68 54.94
N ALA A 403 -95.22 -43.44 53.62
CA ALA A 403 -96.52 -43.42 52.94
C ALA A 403 -97.24 -44.77 53.05
N LEU A 404 -96.54 -45.88 52.84
CA LEU A 404 -97.09 -47.24 53.03
C LEU A 404 -97.51 -47.51 54.48
N GLN A 405 -96.73 -47.06 55.47
CA GLN A 405 -97.11 -47.19 56.88
C GLN A 405 -98.36 -46.37 57.20
N ALA A 406 -98.45 -45.14 56.69
CA ALA A 406 -99.62 -44.28 56.86
C ALA A 406 -100.86 -44.89 56.18
N GLU A 407 -100.71 -45.50 55.01
CA GLU A 407 -101.77 -46.23 54.31
C GLU A 407 -102.26 -47.44 55.12
N ARG A 408 -101.34 -48.28 55.63
CA ARG A 408 -101.69 -49.39 56.53
C ARG A 408 -102.43 -48.92 57.76
N LEU A 409 -101.97 -47.86 58.42
CA LEU A 409 -102.65 -47.30 59.58
C LEU A 409 -104.06 -46.82 59.23
N ARG A 410 -104.24 -46.18 58.07
CA ARG A 410 -105.57 -45.79 57.56
C ARG A 410 -106.45 -47.01 57.34
N GLU A 411 -105.95 -48.06 56.70
CA GLU A 411 -106.69 -49.32 56.51
C GLU A 411 -107.08 -49.95 57.85
N ASP A 412 -106.16 -50.01 58.81
CA ASP A 412 -106.40 -50.57 60.14
C ASP A 412 -107.46 -49.75 60.90
N MET A 413 -107.42 -48.42 60.81
CA MET A 413 -108.48 -47.55 61.34
C MET A 413 -109.82 -47.81 60.65
N LEU A 414 -109.85 -47.94 59.31
CA LEU A 414 -111.07 -48.26 58.58
C LEU A 414 -111.64 -49.62 59.03
N ARG A 415 -110.79 -50.63 59.25
CA ARG A 415 -111.19 -51.96 59.77
C ARG A 415 -111.70 -51.88 61.22
N ALA A 416 -110.97 -51.23 62.13
CA ALA A 416 -111.28 -51.20 63.55
C ALA A 416 -112.59 -50.45 63.87
N TYR A 417 -112.89 -49.41 63.09
CA TYR A 417 -114.09 -48.60 63.29
C TYR A 417 -115.27 -48.98 62.38
N ASN A 418 -115.18 -50.07 61.60
CA ASN A 418 -116.16 -50.45 60.56
C ASN A 418 -116.54 -49.27 59.64
N LEU A 419 -115.60 -48.35 59.42
CA LEU A 419 -115.79 -47.23 58.53
C LEU A 419 -115.56 -47.76 57.12
N ASP A 420 -116.65 -48.01 56.40
CA ASP A 420 -116.55 -48.29 54.97
C ASP A 420 -115.75 -47.18 54.30
N SER A 421 -114.80 -47.57 53.44
CA SER A 421 -114.18 -46.66 52.47
C SER A 421 -115.27 -45.81 51.82
N PHE A 422 -115.01 -44.52 51.60
CA PHE A 422 -115.96 -43.63 50.94
C PHE A 422 -116.51 -44.26 49.65
N ASP A 423 -115.67 -44.94 48.87
CA ASP A 423 -116.10 -45.66 47.66
C ASP A 423 -117.00 -46.86 47.95
N LYS A 424 -116.80 -47.56 49.07
CA LYS A 424 -117.72 -48.62 49.53
C LYS A 424 -119.04 -48.05 50.03
N LYS A 425 -119.05 -46.87 50.67
CA LYS A 425 -120.29 -46.17 51.03
C LYS A 425 -121.03 -45.68 49.80
N VAL A 426 -120.33 -45.13 48.81
CA VAL A 426 -120.89 -44.72 47.52
C VAL A 426 -121.43 -45.93 46.74
N GLN A 427 -120.69 -47.05 46.69
CA GLN A 427 -121.18 -48.29 46.09
C GLN A 427 -122.37 -48.89 46.85
N ARG A 428 -122.40 -48.84 48.19
CA ARG A 428 -123.59 -49.23 48.97
C ARG A 428 -124.78 -48.33 48.68
N VAL A 429 -124.59 -47.01 48.62
CA VAL A 429 -125.67 -46.07 48.29
C VAL A 429 -126.17 -46.29 46.85
N ALA A 430 -125.26 -46.56 45.89
CA ALA A 430 -125.63 -46.94 44.53
C ALA A 430 -126.42 -48.25 44.48
N LEU A 431 -125.97 -49.30 45.19
CA LEU A 431 -126.67 -50.57 45.33
C LEU A 431 -128.04 -50.43 46.03
N ILE A 432 -128.15 -49.60 47.07
CA ILE A 432 -129.41 -49.31 47.76
C ILE A 432 -130.40 -48.60 46.83
N ASN A 433 -129.91 -47.69 45.98
CA ASN A 433 -130.72 -47.04 44.95
C ASN A 433 -131.12 -48.01 43.82
N GLU A 434 -130.24 -48.93 43.39
CA GLU A 434 -130.52 -49.92 42.34
C GLU A 434 -131.46 -51.04 42.81
N LEU A 435 -131.43 -51.41 44.10
CA LEU A 435 -132.33 -52.43 44.69
C LEU A 435 -133.65 -51.87 45.24
N GLY A 436 -133.87 -50.54 45.15
CA GLY A 436 -135.15 -49.90 45.51
C GLY A 436 -135.50 -49.89 47.01
N LEU A 437 -134.51 -50.02 47.90
CA LEU A 437 -134.73 -50.14 49.36
C LEU A 437 -134.55 -48.83 50.15
N GLY A 438 -134.30 -47.70 49.48
CA GLY A 438 -134.16 -46.39 50.11
C GLY A 438 -135.49 -45.64 50.24
N GLY A 439 -136.39 -46.08 51.12
CA GLY A 439 -137.64 -45.36 51.37
C GLY A 439 -138.51 -45.93 52.49
N ALA A 440 -138.19 -45.61 53.75
CA ALA A 440 -139.14 -45.33 54.83
C ALA A 440 -138.39 -45.01 56.14
N ASN A 441 -138.55 -43.76 56.59
CA ASN A 441 -138.16 -43.16 57.88
C ASN A 441 -136.68 -42.92 58.16
#